data_AF-W1VHN2-F1
#
_entry.id   AF-W1VHN2-F1
#
_cell.length_a   1.000
_cell.length_b   1.000
_cell.length_c   1.000
_cell.angle_alpha   90.00
_cell.angle_beta   90.00
_cell.angle_gamma   90.00
#
_symmetry.space_group_name_H-M   'P 1'
#
loop_
_entity.id
_entity.type
_entity.pdbx_description
1 polymer ?
#
loop_
_entity_poly.entity_id
_entity_poly.type
_entity_poly.pdbx_seq_one_letter_code
_entity_poly.pdbx_strand_id
1 'polypeptide(L)'
;GKYHCGDHIIPQGEECVAGTIVIPRGTEVTSTVQTILTGLGIIEISVNAMPRVLVLTSGHEVIEPGESLTPGKIYNSNRAMICGLLEDLGFHKITHYHVSDDPEELDSEINHVLKLSEEADVIISSGGVSVGLFDTMPLIYEKLGAKSIYARIQMRPGAASYGAVTPKGQIIFGLSGNPGAAFNGWHLIVAPTLKRYKGLANWT
;
A
#
# COMPACT_ATOMS: atom_id res chain seq x y z
N GLY A 1 -40.84 36.17 -29.20
CA GLY A 1 -39.76 36.72 -28.35
C GLY A 1 -38.76 37.43 -29.23
N LYS A 2 -38.11 38.49 -28.75
CA LYS A 2 -37.01 39.13 -29.48
C LYS A 2 -35.74 38.30 -29.22
N TYR A 3 -35.15 37.74 -30.28
CA TYR A 3 -33.82 37.13 -30.25
C TYR A 3 -32.78 38.22 -30.56
N HIS A 4 -31.59 38.12 -29.96
CA HIS A 4 -30.44 39.00 -30.18
C HIS A 4 -29.34 38.29 -30.98
N CYS A 5 -28.45 39.09 -31.59
CA CYS A 5 -27.25 38.55 -32.24
C CYS A 5 -26.37 37.88 -31.19
N GLY A 6 -26.02 36.60 -31.40
CA GLY A 6 -25.26 35.79 -30.45
C GLY A 6 -26.10 34.81 -29.62
N ASP A 7 -27.43 34.91 -29.66
CA ASP A 7 -28.29 33.95 -28.96
C ASP A 7 -28.09 32.54 -29.53
N HIS A 8 -27.98 31.56 -28.63
CA HIS A 8 -27.85 30.13 -28.96
C HIS A 8 -26.57 29.76 -29.76
N ILE A 9 -25.53 30.60 -29.71
CA ILE A 9 -24.21 30.30 -30.26
C ILE A 9 -23.26 29.96 -29.11
N ILE A 10 -22.58 28.82 -29.23
CA ILE A 10 -21.47 28.40 -28.34
C ILE A 10 -20.18 28.93 -28.98
N PRO A 11 -19.53 29.98 -28.42
CA PRO A 11 -18.32 30.53 -29.01
C PRO A 11 -17.15 29.53 -28.91
N GLN A 12 -16.21 29.64 -29.84
CA GLN A 12 -14.99 28.84 -29.78
C GLN A 12 -14.25 29.11 -28.48
N GLY A 13 -13.88 28.05 -27.77
CA GLY A 13 -13.13 28.13 -26.52
C GLY A 13 -13.98 28.51 -25.30
N GLU A 14 -15.31 28.43 -25.39
CA GLU A 14 -16.22 28.66 -24.26
C GLU A 14 -15.88 27.78 -23.05
N GLU A 15 -15.58 26.49 -23.27
CA GLU A 15 -15.19 25.57 -22.20
C GLU A 15 -13.72 25.72 -21.81
N CYS A 16 -12.81 25.75 -22.80
CA CYS A 16 -11.39 25.94 -22.56
C CYS A 16 -10.68 26.51 -23.80
N VAL A 17 -9.60 27.24 -23.55
CA VAL A 17 -8.70 27.75 -24.60
C VAL A 17 -7.40 26.94 -24.62
N ALA A 18 -6.68 27.01 -25.74
CA ALA A 18 -5.39 26.35 -25.88
C ALA A 18 -4.40 26.84 -24.80
N GLY A 19 -3.69 25.88 -24.19
CA GLY A 19 -2.73 26.15 -23.11
C GLY A 19 -3.32 26.09 -21.70
N THR A 20 -4.64 25.99 -21.55
CA THR A 20 -5.26 25.77 -20.24
C THR A 20 -4.92 24.38 -19.69
N ILE A 21 -4.54 24.31 -18.41
CA ILE A 21 -4.38 23.03 -17.71
C ILE A 21 -5.78 22.50 -17.39
N VAL A 22 -6.23 21.51 -18.15
CA VAL A 22 -7.55 20.89 -17.95
C VAL A 22 -7.52 19.85 -16.82
N ILE A 23 -6.41 19.13 -16.68
CA ILE A 23 -6.20 18.10 -15.65
C ILE A 23 -4.88 18.38 -14.92
N PRO A 24 -4.92 18.81 -13.65
CA PRO A 24 -3.70 19.04 -12.87
C PRO A 24 -2.90 17.75 -12.63
N ARG A 25 -1.58 17.91 -12.41
CA ARG A 25 -0.74 16.79 -11.96
C ARG A 25 -1.21 16.28 -10.60
N GLY A 26 -1.28 14.95 -10.46
CA GLY A 26 -1.71 14.28 -9.23
C GLY A 26 -3.22 14.05 -9.13
N THR A 27 -3.95 14.31 -10.22
CA THR A 27 -5.33 13.86 -10.37
C THR A 27 -5.37 12.36 -10.67
N GLU A 28 -6.24 11.63 -9.98
CA GLU A 28 -6.49 10.22 -10.25
C GLU A 28 -7.19 10.04 -11.61
N VAL A 29 -6.76 9.04 -12.39
CA VAL A 29 -7.35 8.75 -13.71
C VAL A 29 -8.66 7.98 -13.53
N THR A 30 -9.74 8.73 -13.24
CA THR A 30 -11.11 8.21 -13.16
C THR A 30 -11.78 8.16 -14.53
N SER A 31 -12.99 7.61 -14.61
CA SER A 31 -13.81 7.65 -15.84
C SER A 31 -14.05 9.08 -16.33
N THR A 32 -14.25 10.04 -15.42
CA THR A 32 -14.38 11.46 -15.77
C THR A 32 -13.13 12.01 -16.45
N VAL A 33 -11.94 11.71 -15.90
CA VAL A 33 -10.67 12.12 -16.50
C VAL A 33 -10.49 11.49 -17.88
N GLN A 34 -10.84 10.20 -18.02
CA GLN A 34 -10.80 9.51 -19.30
C GLN A 34 -11.73 10.13 -20.35
N THR A 35 -12.94 10.55 -19.95
CA THR A 35 -13.88 11.27 -20.85
C THR A 35 -13.28 12.57 -21.35
N ILE A 36 -12.69 13.37 -20.45
CA ILE A 36 -12.04 14.64 -20.81
C ILE A 36 -10.89 14.40 -21.79
N LEU A 37 -9.99 13.46 -21.48
CA LEU A 37 -8.85 13.14 -22.34
C LEU A 37 -9.31 12.68 -23.74
N THR A 38 -10.29 11.78 -23.78
CA THR A 38 -10.84 11.26 -25.04
C THR A 38 -11.50 12.37 -25.86
N GLY A 39 -12.27 13.26 -25.21
CA GLY A 39 -12.89 14.41 -25.85
C GLY A 39 -11.89 15.41 -26.45
N LEU A 40 -10.69 15.49 -25.88
CA LEU A 40 -9.56 16.28 -26.39
C LEU A 40 -8.71 15.54 -27.43
N GLY A 41 -9.06 14.29 -27.79
CA GLY A 41 -8.28 13.46 -28.70
C GLY A 41 -6.97 12.92 -28.11
N ILE A 42 -6.81 12.95 -26.79
CA ILE A 42 -5.63 12.45 -26.07
C ILE A 42 -5.86 10.98 -25.72
N ILE A 43 -5.08 10.09 -26.34
CA ILE A 43 -5.20 8.64 -26.16
C ILE A 43 -4.08 8.03 -25.29
N GLU A 44 -3.02 8.78 -25.01
CA GLU A 44 -1.90 8.36 -24.19
C GLU A 44 -1.51 9.48 -23.22
N ILE A 45 -1.21 9.12 -21.97
CA ILE A 45 -0.78 10.04 -20.92
C ILE A 45 0.36 9.43 -20.12
N SER A 46 1.21 10.28 -19.57
CA SER A 46 2.21 9.86 -18.58
C SER A 46 1.58 9.79 -17.20
N VAL A 47 1.77 8.68 -16.51
CA VAL A 47 1.28 8.44 -15.14
C VAL A 47 2.42 8.00 -14.24
N ASN A 48 2.24 8.12 -12.92
CA ASN A 48 3.18 7.58 -11.96
C ASN A 48 3.17 6.04 -12.02
N ALA A 49 4.36 5.43 -11.92
CA ALA A 49 4.46 3.98 -11.81
C ALA A 49 3.81 3.50 -10.51
N MET A 50 3.02 2.44 -10.60
CA MET A 50 2.44 1.79 -9.43
C MET A 50 3.55 1.08 -8.63
N PRO A 51 3.71 1.37 -7.33
CA PRO A 51 4.68 0.68 -6.49
C PRO A 51 4.34 -0.81 -6.33
N ARG A 52 5.38 -1.62 -6.24
CA ARG A 52 5.32 -3.05 -5.97
C ARG A 52 5.32 -3.27 -4.46
N VAL A 53 4.45 -4.16 -3.98
CA VAL A 53 4.24 -4.37 -2.55
C VAL A 53 4.58 -5.80 -2.17
N LEU A 54 5.42 -5.95 -1.15
CA LEU A 54 5.67 -7.22 -0.48
C LEU A 54 4.90 -7.27 0.84
N VAL A 55 4.01 -8.24 0.98
CA VAL A 55 3.23 -8.50 2.20
C VAL A 55 3.85 -9.66 2.94
N LEU A 56 4.35 -9.42 4.15
CA LEU A 56 4.93 -10.44 5.02
C LEU A 56 3.97 -10.75 6.16
N THR A 57 3.78 -12.01 6.50
CA THR A 57 3.14 -12.38 7.77
C THR A 57 4.02 -13.35 8.54
N SER A 58 3.93 -13.37 9.87
CA SER A 58 4.57 -14.40 10.69
C SER A 58 3.64 -14.82 11.83
N GLY A 59 4.08 -15.78 12.64
CA GLY A 59 3.34 -16.33 13.77
C GLY A 59 3.26 -17.85 13.67
N HIS A 60 3.89 -18.56 14.60
CA HIS A 60 3.78 -20.01 14.72
C HIS A 60 2.32 -20.52 14.85
N GLU A 61 1.39 -19.70 15.33
CA GLU A 61 -0.04 -20.01 15.41
C GLU A 61 -0.75 -19.89 14.05
N VAL A 62 -0.15 -19.22 13.08
CA VAL A 62 -0.79 -18.85 11.82
C VAL A 62 -0.65 -19.99 10.80
N ILE A 63 -1.75 -20.31 10.12
CA ILE A 63 -1.80 -21.26 9.01
C ILE A 63 -2.56 -20.69 7.82
N GLU A 64 -2.35 -21.25 6.64
CA GLU A 64 -3.01 -20.77 5.43
C GLU A 64 -4.48 -21.23 5.34
N PRO A 65 -5.40 -20.38 4.83
CA PRO A 65 -6.77 -20.81 4.56
C PRO A 65 -6.81 -22.01 3.62
N GLY A 66 -7.64 -23.00 3.95
CA GLY A 66 -7.74 -24.27 3.21
C GLY A 66 -7.10 -25.45 3.94
N GLU A 67 -6.24 -25.19 4.92
CA GLU A 67 -5.72 -26.22 5.82
C GLU A 67 -6.72 -26.51 6.96
N SER A 68 -6.66 -27.72 7.51
CA SER A 68 -7.49 -28.10 8.67
C SER A 68 -6.96 -27.45 9.95
N LEU A 69 -7.83 -26.78 10.70
CA LEU A 69 -7.47 -26.22 12.01
C LEU A 69 -7.05 -27.33 12.98
N THR A 70 -5.89 -27.15 13.59
CA THR A 70 -5.44 -27.92 14.75
C THR A 70 -5.47 -27.05 16.00
N PRO A 71 -5.51 -27.65 17.22
CA PRO A 71 -5.56 -26.87 18.45
C PRO A 71 -4.45 -25.82 18.53
N GLY A 72 -4.82 -24.57 18.80
CA GLY A 72 -3.89 -23.45 18.91
C GLY A 72 -3.53 -22.77 17.58
N LYS A 73 -4.00 -23.28 16.43
CA LYS A 73 -3.80 -22.63 15.13
C LYS A 73 -4.95 -21.68 14.77
N ILE A 74 -4.63 -20.64 14.02
CA ILE A 74 -5.55 -19.65 13.46
C ILE A 74 -5.22 -19.40 11.98
N TYR A 75 -6.23 -19.02 11.18
CA TYR A 75 -6.00 -18.71 9.77
C TYR A 75 -5.33 -17.35 9.58
N ASN A 76 -4.51 -17.25 8.51
CA ASN A 76 -3.82 -16.04 8.07
C ASN A 76 -4.78 -14.99 7.48
N SER A 77 -5.61 -14.42 8.36
CA SER A 77 -6.61 -13.40 8.00
C SER A 77 -5.98 -12.05 7.65
N ASN A 78 -4.83 -11.70 8.25
CA ASN A 78 -4.17 -10.42 7.97
C ASN A 78 -3.59 -10.37 6.56
N ARG A 79 -3.01 -11.47 6.05
CA ARG A 79 -2.59 -11.56 4.64
C ARG A 79 -3.77 -11.31 3.71
N ALA A 80 -4.88 -12.02 3.92
CA ALA A 80 -6.09 -11.85 3.11
C ALA A 80 -6.62 -10.42 3.16
N MET A 81 -6.69 -9.83 4.35
CA MET A 81 -7.14 -8.46 4.57
C MET A 81 -6.23 -7.43 3.88
N ILE A 82 -4.91 -7.50 4.09
CA ILE A 82 -3.95 -6.52 3.54
C ILE A 82 -3.91 -6.62 2.02
N CYS A 83 -3.87 -7.83 1.45
CA CYS A 83 -3.91 -8.01 -0.01
C CYS A 83 -5.21 -7.48 -0.61
N GLY A 84 -6.37 -7.78 -0.02
CA GLY A 84 -7.65 -7.26 -0.50
C GLY A 84 -7.73 -5.73 -0.45
N LEU A 85 -7.27 -5.13 0.65
CA LEU A 85 -7.25 -3.67 0.79
C LEU A 85 -6.27 -2.99 -0.19
N LEU A 86 -5.15 -3.64 -0.53
CA LEU A 86 -4.25 -3.19 -1.58
C LEU A 86 -4.93 -3.23 -2.95
N GLU A 87 -5.64 -4.32 -3.27
CA GLU A 87 -6.42 -4.46 -4.50
C GLU A 87 -7.52 -3.38 -4.60
N ASP A 88 -8.22 -3.08 -3.51
CA ASP A 88 -9.22 -2.00 -3.43
C ASP A 88 -8.60 -0.62 -3.72
N LEU A 89 -7.31 -0.42 -3.39
CA LEU A 89 -6.56 0.80 -3.73
C LEU A 89 -5.95 0.76 -5.15
N GLY A 90 -6.25 -0.27 -5.95
CA GLY A 90 -5.78 -0.46 -7.32
C GLY A 90 -4.34 -0.98 -7.42
N PHE A 91 -3.82 -1.62 -6.38
CA PHE A 91 -2.51 -2.27 -6.43
C PHE A 91 -2.67 -3.70 -6.97
N HIS A 92 -1.95 -4.02 -8.03
CA HIS A 92 -2.03 -5.34 -8.68
C HIS A 92 -0.70 -6.11 -8.66
N LYS A 93 0.39 -5.47 -8.24
CA LYS A 93 1.73 -6.07 -8.11
C LYS A 93 2.01 -6.37 -6.65
N ILE A 94 1.35 -7.40 -6.13
CA ILE A 94 1.41 -7.81 -4.72
C ILE A 94 2.08 -9.19 -4.64
N THR A 95 3.24 -9.24 -4.00
CA THR A 95 3.87 -10.50 -3.58
C THR A 95 3.58 -10.70 -2.11
N HIS A 96 3.26 -11.91 -1.69
CA HIS A 96 3.06 -12.23 -0.27
C HIS A 96 3.89 -13.44 0.13
N TYR A 97 4.33 -13.45 1.40
CA TYR A 97 5.13 -14.53 1.94
C TYR A 97 4.87 -14.67 3.45
N HIS A 98 4.66 -15.90 3.91
CA HIS A 98 4.54 -16.21 5.33
C HIS A 98 5.91 -16.67 5.84
N VAL A 99 6.47 -15.91 6.78
CA VAL A 99 7.78 -16.11 7.37
C VAL A 99 7.65 -17.06 8.54
N SER A 100 8.46 -18.12 8.54
CA SER A 100 8.57 -19.05 9.65
C SER A 100 9.22 -18.38 10.86
N ASP A 101 8.66 -18.61 12.05
CA ASP A 101 9.27 -18.19 13.33
C ASP A 101 10.11 -19.33 13.95
N ASP A 102 10.43 -20.38 13.19
CA ASP A 102 11.37 -21.42 13.63
C ASP A 102 12.79 -20.85 13.71
N PRO A 103 13.45 -20.87 14.90
CA PRO A 103 14.82 -20.40 15.05
C PRO A 103 15.83 -21.12 14.14
N GLU A 104 15.57 -22.38 13.76
CA GLU A 104 16.43 -23.15 12.87
C GLU A 104 16.34 -22.67 11.41
N GLU A 105 15.24 -22.04 11.02
CA GLU A 105 14.97 -21.55 9.66
C GLU A 105 15.29 -20.06 9.48
N LEU A 106 15.60 -19.35 10.57
CA LEU A 106 15.75 -17.89 10.60
C LEU A 106 16.67 -17.32 9.52
N ASP A 107 17.87 -17.90 9.33
CA ASP A 107 18.83 -17.42 8.33
C ASP A 107 18.32 -17.66 6.90
N SER A 108 17.64 -18.77 6.63
CA SER A 108 17.02 -19.02 5.33
C SER A 108 15.86 -18.07 5.06
N GLU A 109 15.02 -17.80 6.06
CA GLU A 109 13.89 -16.88 5.97
C GLU A 109 14.36 -15.45 5.70
N ILE A 110 15.37 -14.98 6.42
CA ILE A 110 15.99 -13.67 6.18
C ILE A 110 16.50 -13.56 4.75
N ASN A 111 17.26 -14.56 4.27
CA ASN A 111 17.81 -14.55 2.92
C ASN A 111 16.70 -14.58 1.85
N HIS A 112 15.63 -15.33 2.09
CA HIS A 112 14.48 -15.38 1.19
C HIS A 112 13.77 -14.03 1.11
N VAL A 113 13.48 -13.40 2.26
CA VAL A 113 12.84 -12.09 2.31
C VAL A 113 13.72 -11.00 1.69
N LEU A 114 15.03 -11.03 1.89
CA LEU A 114 15.96 -10.12 1.22
C LEU A 114 15.83 -10.23 -0.30
N LYS A 115 15.79 -11.45 -0.84
CA LYS A 115 15.61 -11.68 -2.28
C LYS A 115 14.26 -11.15 -2.78
N LEU A 116 13.16 -11.44 -2.08
CA LEU A 116 11.84 -10.92 -2.44
C LEU A 116 11.78 -9.39 -2.38
N SER A 117 12.50 -8.79 -1.43
CA SER A 117 12.51 -7.34 -1.24
C SER A 117 13.15 -6.57 -2.41
N GLU A 118 14.04 -7.20 -3.20
CA GLU A 118 14.62 -6.55 -4.39
C GLU A 118 13.57 -6.11 -5.41
N GLU A 119 12.42 -6.81 -5.41
CA GLU A 119 11.32 -6.54 -6.31
C GLU A 119 10.19 -5.70 -5.69
N ALA A 120 10.40 -5.16 -4.49
CA ALA A 120 9.41 -4.39 -3.75
C ALA A 120 9.83 -2.93 -3.54
N ASP A 121 8.87 -2.02 -3.61
CA ASP A 121 9.07 -0.60 -3.26
C ASP A 121 8.49 -0.31 -1.86
N VAL A 122 7.51 -1.11 -1.44
CA VAL A 122 6.89 -1.07 -0.11
C VAL A 122 6.84 -2.47 0.49
N ILE A 123 7.14 -2.59 1.78
CA ILE A 123 7.01 -3.82 2.55
C ILE A 123 5.98 -3.58 3.65
N ILE A 124 4.94 -4.40 3.71
CA ILE A 124 3.94 -4.38 4.78
C ILE A 124 4.03 -5.71 5.50
N SER A 125 4.29 -5.72 6.80
CA SER A 125 4.26 -6.95 7.58
C SER A 125 3.20 -6.96 8.67
N SER A 126 2.77 -8.15 9.07
CA SER A 126 1.86 -8.34 10.19
C SER A 126 2.16 -9.64 10.95
N GLY A 127 2.22 -9.55 12.28
CA GLY A 127 2.78 -10.63 13.10
C GLY A 127 4.27 -10.38 13.40
N GLY A 128 4.73 -10.76 14.59
CA GLY A 128 6.13 -10.63 14.99
C GLY A 128 6.70 -9.20 15.05
N VAL A 129 5.86 -8.16 15.21
CA VAL A 129 6.31 -6.74 15.26
C VAL A 129 6.41 -6.18 16.69
N SER A 130 6.27 -7.02 17.72
CA SER A 130 6.24 -6.59 19.12
C SER A 130 7.53 -7.01 19.83
N VAL A 131 7.78 -6.50 21.02
CA VAL A 131 8.91 -6.94 21.85
C VAL A 131 8.56 -8.29 22.49
N GLY A 132 8.67 -9.35 21.70
CA GLY A 132 8.66 -10.75 22.13
C GLY A 132 10.04 -11.38 21.92
N LEU A 133 10.46 -12.25 22.84
CA LEU A 133 11.52 -13.21 22.53
C LEU A 133 11.03 -14.02 21.32
N PHE A 134 11.83 -14.14 20.27
CA PHE A 134 11.56 -14.89 19.01
C PHE A 134 10.85 -14.14 17.87
N ASP A 135 10.74 -12.81 17.90
CA ASP A 135 10.16 -12.07 16.77
C ASP A 135 11.15 -11.94 15.60
N THR A 136 10.85 -12.60 14.47
CA THR A 136 11.69 -12.67 13.26
C THR A 136 11.73 -11.36 12.46
N MET A 137 10.66 -10.55 12.50
CA MET A 137 10.55 -9.31 11.70
C MET A 137 11.60 -8.24 12.05
N PRO A 138 11.88 -7.91 13.32
CA PRO A 138 12.95 -6.96 13.67
C PRO A 138 14.31 -7.31 13.07
N LEU A 139 14.69 -8.60 13.05
CA LEU A 139 15.94 -9.07 12.47
C LEU A 139 15.95 -8.92 10.95
N ILE A 140 14.84 -9.22 10.29
CA ILE A 140 14.67 -8.98 8.85
C ILE A 140 14.83 -7.49 8.53
N TYR A 141 14.19 -6.60 9.31
CA TYR A 141 14.32 -5.15 9.11
C TYR A 141 15.76 -4.67 9.29
N GLU A 142 16.48 -5.18 10.29
CA GLU A 142 17.89 -4.87 10.50
C GLU A 142 18.72 -5.30 9.29
N LYS A 143 18.50 -6.50 8.76
CA LYS A 143 19.22 -7.03 7.58
C LYS A 143 18.89 -6.26 6.30
N LEU A 144 17.68 -5.70 6.20
CA LEU A 144 17.30 -4.75 5.14
C LEU A 144 17.96 -3.37 5.30
N GLY A 145 18.69 -3.13 6.39
CA GLY A 145 19.27 -1.83 6.73
C GLY A 145 18.21 -0.78 7.10
N ALA A 146 17.03 -1.22 7.55
CA ALA A 146 15.90 -0.34 7.80
C ALA A 146 16.21 0.66 8.92
N LYS A 147 16.07 1.95 8.61
CA LYS A 147 16.13 3.02 9.59
C LYS A 147 14.73 3.31 10.11
N SER A 148 14.49 2.99 11.38
CA SER A 148 13.21 3.24 12.04
C SER A 148 12.88 4.74 12.07
N ILE A 149 11.65 5.05 11.69
CA ILE A 149 10.99 6.35 11.86
C ILE A 149 10.20 6.33 13.17
N TYR A 150 9.49 5.24 13.42
CA TYR A 150 8.79 4.97 14.68
C TYR A 150 8.75 3.47 14.97
N ALA A 151 8.67 3.12 16.25
CA ALA A 151 8.52 1.73 16.73
C ALA A 151 7.26 1.51 17.56
N ARG A 152 6.51 2.59 17.82
CA ARG A 152 5.22 2.56 18.51
C ARG A 152 4.47 3.85 18.23
N ILE A 153 3.16 3.76 18.12
CA ILE A 153 2.27 4.92 18.00
C ILE A 153 1.37 4.96 19.23
N GLN A 154 1.12 6.16 19.76
CA GLN A 154 0.16 6.34 20.85
C GLN A 154 -1.27 6.30 20.30
N MET A 155 -1.74 5.10 19.96
CA MET A 155 -3.10 4.86 19.48
C MET A 155 -3.69 3.58 20.07
N ARG A 156 -5.02 3.47 20.06
CA ARG A 156 -5.74 2.27 20.48
C ARG A 156 -6.95 1.98 19.58
N PRO A 157 -7.12 0.74 19.09
CA PRO A 157 -6.13 -0.33 19.05
C PRO A 157 -4.98 -0.03 18.06
N GLY A 158 -3.86 -0.77 18.15
CA GLY A 158 -2.74 -0.66 17.19
C GLY A 158 -1.48 0.06 17.70
N ALA A 159 -1.31 0.23 19.01
CA ALA A 159 -0.11 0.87 19.55
C ALA A 159 1.19 0.21 19.05
N ALA A 160 1.23 -1.13 19.02
CA ALA A 160 2.30 -1.91 18.41
C ALA A 160 2.25 -1.72 16.89
N SER A 161 3.15 -0.88 16.38
CA SER A 161 3.30 -0.56 14.98
C SER A 161 4.72 -0.09 14.73
N TYR A 162 5.25 -0.40 13.55
CA TYR A 162 6.60 -0.05 13.15
C TYR A 162 6.57 0.66 11.81
N GLY A 163 7.44 1.65 11.64
CA GLY A 163 7.62 2.36 10.39
C GLY A 163 9.10 2.63 10.16
N ALA A 164 9.61 2.32 8.98
CA ALA A 164 11.01 2.52 8.64
C ALA A 164 11.21 2.76 7.15
N VAL A 165 12.43 3.18 6.79
CA VAL A 165 12.87 3.32 5.41
C VAL A 165 14.21 2.62 5.22
N THR A 166 14.37 1.84 4.15
CA THR A 166 15.64 1.18 3.80
C THR A 166 16.58 2.16 3.08
N PRO A 167 17.89 1.86 2.96
CA PRO A 167 18.82 2.70 2.21
C PRO A 167 18.48 2.81 0.71
N LYS A 168 17.68 1.87 0.19
CA LYS A 168 17.15 1.86 -1.18
C LYS A 168 15.92 2.76 -1.34
N GLY A 169 15.40 3.34 -0.25
CA GLY A 169 14.20 4.17 -0.26
C GLY A 169 12.89 3.40 -0.12
N GLN A 170 12.94 2.10 0.17
CA GLN A 170 11.72 1.30 0.38
C GLN A 170 11.08 1.67 1.70
N ILE A 171 9.74 1.74 1.72
CA ILE A 171 8.98 2.05 2.94
C ILE A 171 8.54 0.74 3.60
N ILE A 172 8.75 0.62 4.91
CA ILE A 172 8.34 -0.53 5.71
C ILE A 172 7.24 -0.11 6.67
N PHE A 173 6.15 -0.89 6.69
CA PHE A 173 5.08 -0.81 7.68
C PHE A 173 4.97 -2.13 8.43
N GLY A 174 5.28 -2.15 9.73
CA GLY A 174 4.95 -3.26 10.61
C GLY A 174 3.61 -3.01 11.29
N LEU A 175 2.61 -3.84 10.99
CA LEU A 175 1.28 -3.79 11.56
C LEU A 175 1.11 -4.86 12.65
N SER A 176 0.18 -4.61 13.57
CA SER A 176 -0.17 -5.56 14.63
C SER A 176 -0.56 -6.95 14.08
N GLY A 177 -0.28 -8.02 14.82
CA GLY A 177 -0.81 -9.36 14.52
C GLY A 177 -2.31 -9.50 14.80
N ASN A 178 -2.87 -8.67 15.72
CA ASN A 178 -4.32 -8.60 15.92
C ASN A 178 -5.02 -7.95 14.69
N PRO A 179 -6.03 -8.61 14.07
CA PRO A 179 -6.65 -8.11 12.84
C PRO A 179 -7.31 -6.74 12.96
N GLY A 180 -8.05 -6.47 14.05
CA GLY A 180 -8.71 -5.17 14.25
C GLY A 180 -7.70 -4.03 14.43
N ALA A 181 -6.58 -4.30 15.09
CA ALA A 181 -5.49 -3.34 15.24
C ALA A 181 -4.73 -3.13 13.92
N ALA A 182 -4.52 -4.18 13.13
CA ALA A 182 -3.90 -4.11 11.81
C ALA A 182 -4.76 -3.29 10.83
N PHE A 183 -6.06 -3.53 10.82
CA PHE A 183 -7.04 -2.77 10.02
C PHE A 183 -7.00 -1.27 10.33
N ASN A 184 -6.92 -0.92 11.61
CA ASN A 184 -6.75 0.48 12.02
C ASN A 184 -5.42 1.06 11.53
N GLY A 185 -4.31 0.33 11.69
CA GLY A 185 -3.00 0.74 11.18
C GLY A 185 -3.00 0.94 9.67
N TRP A 186 -3.72 0.09 8.93
CA TRP A 186 -3.91 0.25 7.49
C TRP A 186 -4.58 1.59 7.16
N HIS A 187 -5.76 1.87 7.71
CA HIS A 187 -6.53 3.06 7.35
C HIS A 187 -5.89 4.36 7.84
N LEU A 188 -5.23 4.34 9.00
CA LEU A 188 -4.64 5.53 9.60
C LEU A 188 -3.25 5.87 9.06
N ILE A 189 -2.50 4.87 8.56
CA ILE A 189 -1.07 5.04 8.24
C ILE A 189 -0.77 4.58 6.81
N VAL A 190 -1.06 3.31 6.51
CA VAL A 190 -0.64 2.70 5.25
C VAL A 190 -1.38 3.31 4.05
N ALA A 191 -2.71 3.30 4.06
CA ALA A 191 -3.52 3.77 2.93
C ALA A 191 -3.27 5.25 2.58
N PRO A 192 -3.23 6.22 3.52
CA PRO A 192 -2.90 7.60 3.21
C PRO A 192 -1.48 7.74 2.62
N THR A 193 -0.52 6.99 3.15
CA THR A 193 0.86 7.01 2.63
C THR A 193 0.95 6.46 1.23
N LEU A 194 0.26 5.34 0.95
CA LEU A 194 0.21 4.73 -0.38
C LEU A 194 -0.49 5.60 -1.43
N LYS A 195 -1.59 6.27 -1.06
CA LYS A 195 -2.27 7.27 -1.91
C LYS A 195 -1.30 8.39 -2.30
N ARG A 196 -0.57 8.92 -1.32
CA ARG A 196 0.46 9.94 -1.57
C ARG A 196 1.63 9.40 -2.41
N TYR A 197 2.06 8.16 -2.17
CA TYR A 197 3.15 7.50 -2.93
C TYR A 197 2.79 7.36 -4.40
N LYS A 198 1.52 7.01 -4.71
CA LYS A 198 0.98 6.99 -6.08
C LYS A 198 0.89 8.37 -6.74
N GLY A 199 1.18 9.45 -6.01
CA GLY A 199 1.22 10.82 -6.52
C GLY A 199 -0.12 11.56 -6.45
N LEU A 200 -1.11 11.04 -5.71
CA LEU A 200 -2.39 11.73 -5.54
C LEU A 200 -2.19 13.04 -4.77
N ALA A 201 -2.68 14.14 -5.34
CA ALA A 201 -2.63 15.46 -4.69
C ALA A 201 -3.62 15.56 -3.53
N ASN A 202 -4.83 15.02 -3.72
CA ASN A 202 -5.88 14.91 -2.70
C ASN A 202 -5.91 13.46 -2.19
N TRP A 203 -5.16 13.19 -1.12
CA TRP A 203 -4.95 11.84 -0.57
C TRP A 203 -5.52 11.64 0.83
N THR A 204 -5.98 12.73 1.47
CA THR A 204 -6.66 12.75 2.78
C THR A 204 -8.11 12.38 2.67
#